data_AF-A0A534S8F7-F1
#
_entry.id   AF-A0A534S8F7-F1
#
_cell.length_a   1.000
_cell.length_b   1.000
_cell.length_c   1.000
_cell.angle_alpha   90.00
_cell.angle_beta   90.00
_cell.angle_gamma   90.00
#
_symmetry.space_group_name_H-M   'P 1'
#
loop_
_entity.id
_entity.type
_entity.pdbx_description
1 polymer ?
#
loop_
_entity_poly.entity_id
_entity_poly.type
_entity_poly.pdbx_seq_one_letter_code
_entity_poly.pdbx_strand_id
1 'polypeptide(L)'
;MRILYGVCAWGLGHATRSLPILRRLVADHEVLVYSDGAALAYLRRELGQRAAFLPATVPYPNIFGGTTLALRFFASAPRLVQTMACRRRASRRSSSRTT
;
A
#
# COMPACT_ATOMS: atom_id res chain seq x y z
N MET A 1 11.65 -10.18 20.45
CA MET A 1 10.83 -9.12 21.08
C MET A 1 9.46 -9.06 20.41
N ARG A 2 8.46 -8.47 21.06
CA ARG A 2 7.08 -8.35 20.52
C ARG A 2 6.87 -6.93 19.99
N ILE A 3 6.39 -6.80 18.75
CA ILE A 3 6.25 -5.51 18.06
C ILE A 3 4.81 -5.34 17.59
N LEU A 4 4.16 -4.25 17.99
CA LEU A 4 2.87 -3.82 17.44
C LEU A 4 3.12 -2.87 16.26
N TYR A 5 2.60 -3.21 15.07
CA TYR A 5 2.78 -2.41 13.85
C TYR A 5 1.42 -1.99 13.28
N GLY A 6 1.13 -0.68 13.34
CA GLY A 6 -0.11 -0.10 12.83
C GLY A 6 -0.04 0.21 11.33
N VAL A 7 -1.05 -0.22 10.56
CA VAL A 7 -1.18 0.09 9.13
C VAL A 7 -2.50 0.78 8.85
N CYS A 8 -2.43 1.96 8.24
CA CYS A 8 -3.61 2.74 7.83
C CYS A 8 -4.45 1.97 6.80
N ALA A 9 -5.77 1.95 7.01
CA ALA A 9 -6.74 1.20 6.22
C ALA A 9 -7.23 1.92 4.94
N TRP A 10 -6.76 3.15 4.64
CA TRP A 10 -7.19 3.96 3.47
C TRP A 10 -6.72 3.43 2.09
N GLY A 11 -6.58 2.11 1.96
CA GLY A 11 -6.33 1.44 0.70
C GLY A 11 -4.99 0.70 0.64
N LEU A 12 -4.82 -0.02 -0.47
CA LEU A 12 -3.73 -0.98 -0.66
C LEU A 12 -2.34 -0.32 -0.62
N GLY A 13 -2.24 0.96 -0.98
CA GLY A 13 -0.97 1.69 -1.06
C GLY A 13 -0.24 1.84 0.29
N HIS A 14 -0.94 1.86 1.42
CA HIS A 14 -0.31 1.84 2.74
C HIS A 14 0.22 0.45 3.07
N ALA A 15 -0.59 -0.59 2.80
CA ALA A 15 -0.21 -1.98 3.05
C ALA A 15 0.99 -2.43 2.19
N THR A 16 1.05 -2.07 0.91
CA THR A 16 2.14 -2.47 0.01
C THR A 16 3.47 -1.82 0.36
N ARG A 17 3.47 -0.56 0.81
CA ARG A 17 4.69 0.13 1.27
C ARG A 17 5.19 -0.39 2.61
N SER A 18 4.30 -0.82 3.50
CA SER A 18 4.68 -1.42 4.78
C SER A 18 5.17 -2.86 4.67
N LEU A 19 4.81 -3.57 3.60
CA LEU A 19 5.11 -4.99 3.44
C LEU A 19 6.61 -5.36 3.51
N PRO A 20 7.56 -4.65 2.87
CA PRO A 20 8.98 -4.99 2.96
C PRO A 20 9.51 -4.88 4.39
N ILE A 21 9.06 -3.87 5.13
CA ILE A 21 9.44 -3.68 6.54
C ILE A 21 8.88 -4.82 7.38
N LEU A 22 7.58 -5.12 7.23
CA LEU A 22 6.94 -6.23 7.94
C LEU A 22 7.65 -7.56 7.65
N ARG A 23 8.01 -7.84 6.39
CA ARG A 23 8.76 -9.06 6.02
C ARG A 23 10.11 -9.17 6.72
N ARG A 24 10.80 -8.05 6.95
CA ARG A 24 12.07 -8.05 7.69
C ARG A 24 11.85 -8.23 9.20
N LEU A 25 10.79 -7.61 9.75
CA LEU A 25 10.49 -7.69 11.18
C LEU A 25 10.05 -9.10 11.60
N VAL A 26 9.16 -9.74 10.83
CA VAL A 26 8.65 -11.10 11.12
C VAL A 26 9.72 -12.19 11.06
N ALA A 27 10.90 -11.91 10.50
CA ALA A 27 12.00 -12.87 10.44
C ALA A 27 12.61 -13.11 11.83
N ASP A 28 12.71 -12.06 12.64
CA ASP A 28 13.46 -12.08 13.91
C ASP A 28 12.58 -11.72 15.13
N HIS A 29 11.33 -11.29 14.91
CA HIS A 29 10.45 -10.75 15.94
C HIS A 29 9.01 -11.26 15.80
N GLU A 30 8.29 -11.33 16.92
CA GLU A 30 6.85 -11.59 16.93
C GLU A 30 6.13 -10.26 16.61
N VAL A 31 5.50 -10.18 15.44
CA VAL A 31 4.83 -8.96 14.97
C VAL A 31 3.32 -9.12 15.06
N LEU A 32 2.68 -8.17 15.72
CA LEU A 32 1.23 -7.99 15.75
C LEU A 32 0.87 -6.83 14.82
N VAL A 33 0.14 -7.11 13.74
CA VAL A 33 -0.30 -6.10 12.77
C VAL A 33 -1.67 -5.57 13.17
N TYR A 34 -1.75 -4.26 13.40
CA TYR A 34 -3.00 -3.56 13.69
C TYR A 34 -3.47 -2.82 12.44
N SER A 35 -4.54 -3.31 11.81
CA SER A 35 -5.09 -2.73 10.58
C SER A 35 -6.53 -3.19 10.36
N ASP A 36 -7.19 -2.66 9.33
CA ASP A 36 -8.56 -3.04 8.99
C ASP A 36 -8.81 -3.09 7.46
N GLY A 37 -9.93 -3.69 7.07
CA GLY A 37 -10.45 -3.73 5.71
C GLY A 37 -9.50 -4.39 4.71
N ALA A 38 -9.40 -3.78 3.52
CA ALA A 38 -8.61 -4.33 2.41
C ALA A 38 -7.10 -4.39 2.72
N ALA A 39 -6.58 -3.46 3.55
CA ALA A 39 -5.19 -3.45 3.96
C ALA A 39 -4.87 -4.68 4.83
N LEU A 40 -5.75 -4.99 5.80
CA LEU A 40 -5.63 -6.17 6.64
C LEU A 40 -5.71 -7.46 5.82
N ALA A 41 -6.70 -7.57 4.93
CA ALA A 41 -6.88 -8.74 4.06
C ALA A 41 -5.64 -8.99 3.18
N TYR A 42 -5.06 -7.93 2.62
CA TYR A 42 -3.82 -8.01 1.85
C TYR A 42 -2.64 -8.51 2.70
N LEU A 43 -2.39 -7.88 3.85
CA LEU A 43 -1.27 -8.24 4.72
C LEU A 43 -1.42 -9.68 5.26
N ARG A 44 -2.64 -10.10 5.57
CA ARG A 44 -2.93 -11.47 6.00
C ARG A 44 -2.59 -12.49 4.92
N ARG A 45 -2.90 -12.19 3.66
CA ARG A 45 -2.53 -13.05 2.52
C ARG A 45 -1.01 -13.11 2.32
N GLU A 46 -0.31 -12.00 2.45
CA GLU A 46 1.13 -11.93 2.17
C GLU A 46 2.00 -12.51 3.30
N LEU A 47 1.65 -12.24 4.55
CA LEU A 47 2.45 -12.65 5.72
C LEU A 47 1.99 -14.00 6.29
N GLY A 48 0.72 -14.36 6.15
CA GLY A 48 0.18 -15.63 6.66
C GLY A 48 0.42 -15.78 8.16
N GLN A 49 0.86 -16.96 8.60
CA GLN A 49 1.12 -17.27 10.01
C GLN A 49 2.39 -16.60 10.58
N ARG A 50 3.14 -15.83 9.77
CA ARG A 50 4.37 -15.15 10.22
C ARG A 50 4.09 -13.90 11.07
N ALA A 51 2.85 -13.42 11.08
CA ALA A 51 2.41 -12.31 11.90
C ALA A 51 1.05 -12.61 12.52
N ALA A 52 0.81 -12.08 13.71
CA ALA A 52 -0.52 -12.03 14.30
C ALA A 52 -1.27 -10.79 13.77
N PHE A 53 -2.60 -10.86 13.71
CA PHE A 53 -3.43 -9.80 13.17
C PHE A 53 -4.48 -9.36 14.17
N LEU A 54 -4.51 -8.06 14.45
CA LEU A 54 -5.50 -7.42 15.30
C LEU A 54 -6.35 -6.47 14.44
N PRO A 55 -7.66 -6.72 14.27
CA PRO A 55 -8.53 -5.81 13.53
C PRO A 55 -8.60 -4.45 14.25
N ALA A 56 -8.50 -3.36 13.49
CA ALA A 56 -8.57 -2.03 14.05
C ALA A 56 -10.01 -1.65 14.44
N THR A 57 -10.18 -1.12 15.64
CA THR A 57 -11.50 -0.76 16.19
C THR A 57 -11.86 0.71 15.93
N VAL A 58 -10.87 1.54 15.62
CA VAL A 58 -11.06 2.99 15.42
C VAL A 58 -11.23 3.28 13.93
N PRO A 59 -12.39 3.80 13.49
CA PRO A 59 -12.61 4.15 12.10
C PRO A 59 -11.71 5.33 11.71
N TYR A 60 -10.99 5.16 10.62
CA TYR A 60 -10.06 6.17 10.10
C TYR A 60 -10.84 7.14 9.18
N PRO A 61 -10.78 8.47 9.39
CA PRO A 61 -11.68 9.42 8.71
C PRO A 61 -11.49 9.41 7.19
N ASN A 62 -12.53 9.27 6.37
CA ASN A 62 -12.32 9.21 4.92
C ASN A 62 -11.85 10.57 4.35
N ILE A 63 -10.70 10.61 3.67
CA ILE A 63 -10.25 11.84 2.97
C ILE A 63 -11.00 12.10 1.67
N PHE A 64 -11.70 11.08 1.15
CA PHE A 64 -12.44 11.15 -0.11
C PHE A 64 -13.92 11.49 0.05
N GLY A 65 -14.48 11.47 1.27
CA GLY A 65 -15.93 11.62 1.46
C GLY A 65 -16.47 13.05 1.41
N GLY A 66 -15.62 14.09 1.42
CA GLY A 66 -16.13 15.47 1.44
C GLY A 66 -15.13 16.59 1.16
N THR A 67 -14.01 16.30 0.48
CA THR A 67 -12.94 17.30 0.34
C THR A 67 -12.59 17.64 -1.11
N THR A 68 -12.07 18.86 -1.30
CA THR A 68 -11.43 19.36 -2.53
C THR A 68 -10.31 18.45 -3.03
N LEU A 69 -9.76 17.57 -2.17
CA LEU A 69 -8.70 16.63 -2.53
C LEU A 69 -9.16 15.63 -3.59
N ALA A 70 -10.36 15.05 -3.46
CA ALA A 70 -10.89 14.09 -4.43
C ALA A 70 -11.01 14.72 -5.82
N LEU A 71 -11.56 15.94 -5.91
CA LEU A 71 -11.67 16.70 -7.16
C LEU A 71 -10.31 16.99 -7.79
N ARG A 72 -9.31 17.38 -6.97
CA ARG A 72 -7.94 17.62 -7.45
C ARG A 72 -7.29 16.35 -7.97
N PHE A 73 -7.55 15.19 -7.38
CA PHE A 73 -7.08 13.90 -7.89
C PHE A 73 -7.69 13.58 -9.26
N PHE A 74 -9.01 13.75 -9.43
CA PHE A 74 -9.67 13.54 -10.72
C PHE A 74 -9.16 14.50 -11.80
N ALA A 75 -9.02 15.80 -11.46
CA ALA A 75 -8.47 16.78 -12.38
C ALA A 75 -7.02 16.48 -12.79
N SER A 76 -6.24 15.85 -11.91
CA SER A 76 -4.82 15.52 -12.14
C SER A 76 -4.60 14.13 -12.77
N ALA A 77 -5.61 13.26 -12.75
CA ALA A 77 -5.56 11.90 -13.28
C ALA A 77 -5.10 11.80 -14.76
N PRO A 78 -5.62 12.59 -15.73
CA PRO A 78 -5.22 12.46 -17.13
C PRO A 78 -3.72 12.74 -17.34
N ARG A 79 -3.16 13.71 -16.62
CA ARG A 79 -1.72 14.01 -16.68
C ARG A 79 -0.89 12.84 -16.15
N LEU A 80 -1.28 12.28 -15.01
CA LEU A 80 -0.64 11.10 -14.42
C LEU A 80 -0.63 9.92 -15.40
N VAL A 81 -1.76 9.63 -16.05
CA VAL A 81 -1.86 8.54 -17.03
C VAL A 81 -0.99 8.80 -18.25
N GLN A 82 -0.99 10.02 -18.78
CA GLN A 82 -0.12 10.40 -19.90
C GLN A 82 1.36 10.22 -19.56
N THR A 83 1.79 10.65 -18.37
CA THR A 83 3.17 10.48 -17.91
C THR A 83 3.53 9.00 -17.75
N MET A 84 2.65 8.17 -17.17
CA MET A 84 2.88 6.74 -17.03
C MET A 84 2.96 6.04 -18.40
N ALA A 85 2.10 6.40 -19.35
CA ALA A 85 2.10 5.85 -20.71
C ALA A 85 3.39 6.23 -21.46
N CYS A 86 3.81 7.50 -21.36
CA CYS A 86 5.06 7.97 -21.94
C CYS A 86 6.26 7.21 -21.35
N ARG A 87 6.33 7.08 -20.02
CA ARG A 87 7.41 6.34 -19.34
C ARG A 87 7.47 4.87 -19.76
N ARG A 88 6.31 4.22 -19.93
CA ARG A 88 6.23 2.85 -20.45
C ARG A 88 6.73 2.74 -21.90
N ARG A 89 6.39 3.70 -22.76
CA ARG A 89 6.89 3.74 -24.15
C ARG A 89 8.40 3.97 -24.22
N ALA A 90 8.95 4.85 -23.38
CA ALA A 90 10.38 5.10 -23.29
C ALA A 90 11.15 3.87 -22.81
N SER A 91 10.66 3.20 -21.75
CA SER A 91 11.26 1.96 -21.22
C SER A 91 11.24 0.80 -22.23
N ARG A 92 10.22 0.71 -23.09
CA ARG A 92 10.16 -0.28 -24.18
C ARG A 92 11.16 0.00 -25.30
N ARG A 93 11.45 1.28 -25.59
CA ARG A 93 12.43 1.67 -26.62
C ARG A 93 13.88 1.46 -26.19
N SER A 94 14.18 1.61 -24.91
CA SER A 94 15.53 1.34 -24.39
C SER A 94 15.83 -0.16 -24.29
N SER A 95 14.83 -0.99 -23.97
CA SER A 95 14.96 -2.45 -23.93
C SER A 95 15.09 -3.12 -25.30
N SER A 96 14.61 -2.49 -26.38
CA SER A 96 14.81 -2.97 -27.76
C SER A 96 16.14 -2.53 -28.40
N ARG A 97 16.98 -1.78 -27.68
CA ARG A 97 18.26 -1.25 -28.18
C ARG A 97 19.47 -1.93 -27.52
N THR A 98 19.22 -2.90 -26.63
CA THR A 98 20.23 -3.64 -25.84
C THR A 98 20.33 -5.13 -26.20
N THR A 99 19.70 -5.54 -27.31
CA THR A 99 19.87 -6.84 -27.98
C THR A 99 20.42 -6.60 -29.37
#